data_AF-W5YMI3-F1
#
_entry.id   AF-W5YMI3-F1
#
_cell.length_a   1.000
_cell.length_b   1.000
_cell.length_c   1.000
_cell.angle_alpha   90.00
_cell.angle_beta   90.00
_cell.angle_gamma   90.00
#
_symmetry.space_group_name_H-M   'P 1'
#
loop_
_entity.id
_entity.type
_entity.pdbx_description
1 polymer ?
#
loop_
_entity_poly.entity_id
_entity_poly.type
_entity_poly.pdbx_seq_one_letter_code
_entity_poly.pdbx_strand_id
1 'polypeptide(L)'
;MVTWVAALSLPVIALGNFSEAVMIVEDSVDRVVSRFTNLPEYEDLSYLRAGIDRGYAREIFGMPQVTKDLGAGQSAEYYFHKKYLLTLLVQSGEVTAFTVISLQDGFAPQVFEGWGGPLGEFTFAEMKGMPGAFLVDWTKNSALYLELVNLGGGSLNQKAYAGWVNYGSGMETAGLSALYKSVLTGEATENNRNQVRAEVRPNLFGWGRLSLTDIRNSILSPTDLGHYLSAYQ
;
A
#
# COMPACT_ATOMS: atom_id res chain seq x y z
N MET A 1 -9.70 -41.64 -24.85
CA MET A 1 -8.37 -41.36 -25.43
C MET A 1 -8.62 -40.58 -26.70
N VAL A 2 -8.25 -39.32 -26.93
CA VAL A 2 -7.38 -38.34 -26.27
C VAL A 2 -8.00 -36.97 -26.63
N THR A 3 -8.42 -36.18 -25.66
CA THR A 3 -9.12 -34.89 -25.91
C THR A 3 -8.65 -33.80 -24.95
N TRP A 4 -7.34 -33.63 -24.78
CA TRP A 4 -6.80 -32.59 -23.88
C TRP A 4 -5.54 -31.88 -24.40
N VAL A 5 -5.11 -32.11 -25.65
CA VAL A 5 -3.89 -31.48 -26.21
C VAL A 5 -4.19 -30.30 -27.15
N ALA A 6 -5.44 -30.09 -27.57
CA ALA A 6 -5.77 -29.02 -28.53
C ALA A 6 -6.04 -27.63 -27.92
N ALA A 7 -6.08 -27.48 -26.59
CA ALA A 7 -6.36 -26.19 -25.94
C ALA A 7 -5.09 -25.38 -25.58
N LEU A 8 -3.89 -25.94 -25.77
CA LEU A 8 -2.61 -25.27 -25.50
C LEU A 8 -1.86 -24.86 -26.78
N SER A 9 -2.42 -25.12 -27.97
CA SER A 9 -1.79 -24.80 -29.26
C SER A 9 -2.34 -23.54 -29.94
N LEU A 10 -3.00 -22.65 -29.18
CA LEU A 10 -3.48 -21.35 -29.68
C LEU A 10 -2.96 -20.19 -28.82
N PRO A 11 -1.63 -19.99 -28.80
CA PRO A 11 -1.13 -18.62 -28.97
C PRO A 11 0.07 -18.49 -29.93
N VAL A 12 0.33 -19.45 -30.82
CA VAL A 12 1.50 -19.37 -31.74
C VAL A 12 1.16 -18.80 -33.12
N ILE A 13 -0.12 -18.80 -33.53
CA ILE A 13 -0.51 -18.36 -34.89
C ILE A 13 -0.92 -16.87 -34.96
N ALA A 14 -1.02 -16.17 -33.82
CA ALA A 14 -1.41 -14.75 -33.79
C ALA A 14 -0.22 -13.77 -33.87
N LEU A 15 1.00 -14.24 -34.18
CA LEU A 15 2.20 -13.38 -34.33
C LEU A 15 2.27 -12.59 -35.64
N GLY A 16 1.25 -12.69 -36.50
CA GLY A 16 1.28 -12.13 -37.87
C GLY A 16 0.66 -10.75 -38.08
N ASN A 17 0.03 -10.11 -37.08
CA ASN A 17 -0.76 -8.88 -37.34
C ASN A 17 -0.61 -7.77 -36.28
N PHE A 18 0.60 -7.59 -35.76
CA PHE A 18 0.92 -6.68 -34.66
C PHE A 18 0.94 -5.17 -35.01
N SER A 19 0.68 -4.75 -36.25
CA SER A 19 0.82 -3.32 -36.61
C SER A 19 -0.46 -2.49 -36.51
N GLU A 20 -1.65 -3.11 -36.47
CA GLU A 20 -2.93 -2.36 -36.60
C GLU A 20 -3.85 -2.48 -35.37
N ALA A 21 -3.51 -3.33 -34.39
CA ALA A 21 -4.25 -3.49 -33.13
C ALA A 21 -3.65 -2.71 -31.94
N VAL A 22 -2.52 -2.02 -32.14
CA VAL A 22 -1.73 -1.41 -31.05
C VAL A 22 -2.28 -0.05 -30.57
N MET A 23 -3.19 0.60 -31.30
CA MET A 23 -3.65 1.96 -30.96
C MET A 23 -4.87 2.05 -30.01
N ILE A 24 -5.44 0.95 -29.52
CA ILE A 24 -6.69 1.01 -28.70
C ILE A 24 -6.54 0.33 -27.31
N VAL A 25 -5.35 -0.12 -26.91
CA VAL A 25 -5.18 -0.88 -25.65
C VAL A 25 -3.89 -0.52 -24.90
N GLU A 26 -3.54 0.76 -24.78
CA GLU A 26 -2.33 1.15 -24.01
C GLU A 26 -2.52 0.84 -22.50
N ASP A 27 -3.60 1.35 -21.88
CA ASP A 27 -3.84 1.19 -20.43
C ASP A 27 -4.00 -0.26 -19.93
N SER A 28 -4.58 -1.15 -20.74
CA SER A 28 -4.83 -2.53 -20.31
C SER A 28 -3.62 -3.45 -20.57
N VAL A 29 -2.85 -3.19 -21.63
CA VAL A 29 -1.60 -3.93 -21.89
C VAL A 29 -0.56 -3.55 -20.83
N ASP A 30 -0.44 -2.26 -20.49
CA ASP A 30 0.48 -1.80 -19.45
C ASP A 30 0.16 -2.41 -18.08
N ARG A 31 -1.12 -2.55 -17.74
CA ARG A 31 -1.55 -3.23 -16.50
C ARG A 31 -1.25 -4.73 -16.50
N VAL A 32 -1.41 -5.42 -17.61
CA VAL A 32 -1.10 -6.86 -17.69
C VAL A 32 0.41 -7.08 -17.60
N VAL A 33 1.20 -6.33 -18.38
CA VAL A 33 2.67 -6.43 -18.40
C VAL A 33 3.26 -6.06 -17.04
N SER A 34 2.77 -4.99 -16.40
CA SER A 34 3.23 -4.59 -15.06
C SER A 34 2.95 -5.66 -14.00
N ARG A 35 1.76 -6.29 -14.00
CA ARG A 35 1.45 -7.39 -13.08
C ARG A 35 2.41 -8.57 -13.23
N PHE A 36 2.72 -8.99 -14.46
CA PHE A 36 3.71 -10.06 -14.70
C PHE A 36 5.10 -9.67 -14.20
N THR A 37 5.49 -8.41 -14.40
CA THR A 37 6.80 -7.89 -13.99
C THR A 37 6.94 -7.74 -12.46
N ASN A 38 5.82 -7.79 -11.73
CA ASN A 38 5.76 -7.62 -10.28
C ASN A 38 5.48 -8.93 -9.51
N LEU A 39 5.39 -10.07 -10.20
CA LEU A 39 5.07 -11.36 -9.57
C LEU A 39 6.01 -11.73 -8.41
N PRO A 40 7.35 -11.60 -8.53
CA PRO A 40 8.25 -11.90 -7.42
C PRO A 40 7.96 -11.02 -6.20
N GLU A 41 7.80 -9.71 -6.40
CA GLU A 41 7.52 -8.79 -5.30
C GLU A 41 6.15 -9.05 -4.66
N TYR A 42 5.14 -9.44 -5.45
CA TYR A 42 3.83 -9.82 -4.91
C TYR A 42 3.90 -11.13 -4.10
N GLU A 43 4.71 -12.08 -4.53
CA GLU A 43 4.95 -13.32 -3.79
C GLU A 43 5.62 -13.03 -2.44
N ASP A 44 6.69 -12.24 -2.42
CA ASP A 44 7.38 -11.86 -1.17
C ASP A 44 6.43 -11.16 -0.19
N LEU A 45 5.66 -10.17 -0.67
CA LEU A 45 4.67 -9.47 0.16
C LEU A 45 3.56 -10.38 0.68
N SER A 46 3.28 -11.50 -0.01
CA SER A 46 2.26 -12.46 0.40
C SER A 46 2.62 -13.20 1.70
N TYR A 47 3.89 -13.21 2.10
CA TYR A 47 4.35 -13.79 3.37
C TYR A 47 4.24 -12.83 4.57
N LEU A 48 3.97 -11.53 4.35
CA LEU A 48 3.88 -10.55 5.43
C LEU A 48 2.69 -10.82 6.34
N ARG A 49 2.97 -11.05 7.62
CA ARG A 49 1.94 -11.15 8.66
C ARG A 49 2.42 -10.44 9.92
N ALA A 50 1.52 -9.75 10.60
CA ALA A 50 1.82 -9.28 11.95
C ALA A 50 1.83 -10.48 12.92
N GLY A 51 2.84 -10.55 13.76
CA GLY A 51 3.09 -11.65 14.67
C GLY A 51 4.25 -12.56 14.29
N ILE A 52 4.88 -12.35 13.13
CA ILE A 52 6.03 -13.16 12.72
C ILE A 52 7.31 -12.72 13.44
N ASP A 53 8.22 -13.67 13.61
CA ASP A 53 9.56 -13.42 14.10
C ASP A 53 10.34 -12.50 13.13
N ARG A 54 11.10 -11.56 13.68
CA ARG A 54 11.94 -10.62 12.89
C ARG A 54 13.03 -11.35 12.10
N GLY A 55 13.60 -12.43 12.64
CA GLY A 55 14.56 -13.27 11.94
C GLY A 55 13.95 -13.93 10.71
N TYR A 56 12.76 -14.51 10.85
CA TYR A 56 12.02 -15.07 9.71
C TYR A 56 11.72 -14.02 8.63
N ALA A 57 11.29 -12.82 9.02
CA ALA A 57 11.08 -11.73 8.05
C ALA A 57 12.36 -11.37 7.29
N ARG A 58 13.53 -11.44 7.94
CA ARG A 58 14.83 -11.15 7.32
C ARG A 58 15.33 -12.24 6.38
N GLU A 59 14.89 -13.48 6.54
CA GLU A 59 15.18 -14.54 5.56
C GLU A 59 14.48 -14.26 4.23
N ILE A 60 13.31 -13.60 4.27
CA ILE A 60 12.50 -13.27 3.09
C ILE A 60 12.96 -11.94 2.47
N PHE A 61 12.97 -10.86 3.27
CA PHE A 61 13.21 -9.50 2.77
C PHE A 61 14.67 -9.04 2.87
N GLY A 62 15.54 -9.87 3.44
CA GLY A 62 16.93 -9.51 3.73
C GLY A 62 17.06 -8.61 4.96
N MET A 63 18.18 -7.89 5.04
CA MET A 63 18.44 -6.94 6.11
C MET A 63 17.82 -5.57 5.79
N PRO A 64 17.24 -4.87 6.78
CA PRO A 64 16.70 -3.55 6.54
C PRO A 64 17.82 -2.56 6.22
N GLN A 65 17.56 -1.69 5.25
CA GLN A 65 18.46 -0.61 4.86
C GLN A 65 18.59 0.44 5.96
N VAL A 66 17.48 0.77 6.63
CA VAL A 66 17.44 1.76 7.71
C VAL A 66 16.62 1.21 8.87
N THR A 67 17.05 1.50 10.09
CA THR A 67 16.28 1.24 11.31
C THR A 67 16.13 2.54 12.09
N LYS A 68 14.89 2.92 12.41
CA LYS A 68 14.56 4.09 13.23
C LYS A 68 13.98 3.62 14.55
N ASP A 69 14.56 4.07 15.66
CA ASP A 69 13.97 3.89 16.98
C ASP A 69 12.73 4.79 17.12
N LEU A 70 11.60 4.21 17.51
CA LEU A 70 10.34 4.91 17.75
C LEU A 70 10.08 5.12 19.26
N GLY A 71 10.98 4.66 20.12
CA GLY A 71 10.83 4.67 21.57
C GLY A 71 10.05 3.45 22.09
N ALA A 72 10.01 3.31 23.42
CA ALA A 72 9.30 2.22 24.10
C ALA A 72 9.67 0.78 23.63
N GLY A 73 10.91 0.60 23.15
CA GLY A 73 11.39 -0.68 22.63
C GLY A 73 10.83 -1.06 21.26
N GLN A 74 10.21 -0.12 20.56
CA GLN A 74 9.68 -0.28 19.20
C GLN A 74 10.60 0.37 18.18
N SER A 75 10.82 -0.30 17.05
CA SER A 75 11.60 0.22 15.92
C SER A 75 10.86 0.07 14.61
N ALA A 76 11.03 1.02 13.70
CA ALA A 76 10.67 0.86 12.30
C ALA A 76 11.90 0.42 11.49
N GLU A 77 11.77 -0.71 10.80
CA GLU A 77 12.76 -1.23 9.87
C GLU A 77 12.28 -0.98 8.44
N TYR A 78 13.09 -0.28 7.66
CA TYR A 78 12.75 0.16 6.31
C TYR A 78 13.45 -0.65 5.25
N TYR A 79 12.65 -1.14 4.31
CA TYR A 79 13.03 -1.93 3.16
C TYR A 79 12.71 -1.14 1.89
N PHE A 80 13.72 -0.45 1.36
CA PHE A 80 13.56 0.38 0.16
C PHE A 80 13.66 -0.49 -1.08
N HIS A 81 12.58 -0.54 -1.85
CA HIS A 81 12.55 -1.12 -3.18
C HIS A 81 12.27 -0.03 -4.22
N LYS A 82 12.61 -0.26 -5.49
CA LYS A 82 12.32 0.70 -6.57
C LYS A 82 10.82 0.97 -6.70
N LYS A 83 10.02 -0.09 -6.52
CA LYS A 83 8.56 -0.09 -6.74
C LYS A 83 7.75 0.24 -5.49
N TYR A 84 8.29 -0.02 -4.30
CA TYR A 84 7.57 0.14 -3.04
C TYR A 84 8.50 0.41 -1.86
N LEU A 85 7.94 0.96 -0.79
CA LEU A 85 8.57 1.02 0.52
C LEU A 85 7.85 0.06 1.46
N LEU A 86 8.56 -0.95 1.96
CA LEU A 86 8.08 -1.81 3.03
C LEU A 86 8.66 -1.32 4.36
N THR A 87 7.79 -1.18 5.36
CA THR A 87 8.18 -0.86 6.73
C THR A 87 7.68 -1.96 7.64
N LEU A 88 8.58 -2.56 8.42
CA LEU A 88 8.24 -3.48 9.50
C LEU A 88 8.34 -2.73 10.82
N LEU A 89 7.28 -2.72 11.62
CA LEU A 89 7.31 -2.21 12.99
C LEU A 89 7.57 -3.38 13.93
N VAL A 90 8.73 -3.37 14.56
CA VAL A 90 9.25 -4.46 15.37
C VAL A 90 9.27 -4.05 16.84
N GLN A 91 8.80 -4.93 17.71
CA GLN A 91 8.90 -4.78 19.16
C GLN A 91 9.24 -6.14 19.77
N SER A 92 10.22 -6.16 20.68
CA SER A 92 10.64 -7.40 21.37
C SER A 92 10.98 -8.58 20.44
N GLY A 93 11.51 -8.29 19.24
CA GLY A 93 11.89 -9.30 18.25
C GLY A 93 10.77 -9.80 17.33
N GLU A 94 9.55 -9.28 17.47
CA GLU A 94 8.38 -9.65 16.68
C GLU A 94 7.92 -8.49 15.78
N VAL A 95 7.47 -8.79 14.57
CA VAL A 95 6.79 -7.82 13.69
C VAL A 95 5.39 -7.55 14.22
N THR A 96 5.20 -6.41 14.88
CA THR A 96 3.89 -6.00 15.46
C THR A 96 2.94 -5.40 14.44
N ALA A 97 3.49 -4.80 13.39
CA ALA A 97 2.74 -4.31 12.24
C ALA A 97 3.66 -4.19 11.02
N PHE A 98 3.07 -4.10 9.84
CA PHE A 98 3.78 -3.71 8.62
C PHE A 98 2.95 -2.71 7.82
N THR A 99 3.65 -1.92 7.01
CA THR A 99 3.03 -1.09 5.96
C THR A 99 3.79 -1.24 4.66
N VAL A 100 3.06 -1.16 3.55
CA VAL A 100 3.62 -1.12 2.19
C VAL A 100 3.07 0.12 1.50
N ILE A 101 3.96 0.90 0.92
CA ILE A 101 3.63 2.11 0.15
C ILE A 101 4.07 1.90 -1.29
N SER A 102 3.15 2.07 -2.24
CA SER A 102 3.52 2.03 -3.66
C SER A 102 4.26 3.31 -4.06
N LEU A 103 5.45 3.13 -4.63
CA LEU A 103 6.31 4.23 -5.07
C LEU A 103 6.24 4.49 -6.58
N GLN A 104 5.68 3.54 -7.35
CA GLN A 104 5.64 3.60 -8.81
C GLN A 104 4.25 3.27 -9.34
N ASP A 105 3.85 3.98 -10.38
CA ASP A 105 2.64 3.64 -11.13
C ASP A 105 2.77 2.23 -11.73
N GLY A 106 1.66 1.49 -11.73
CA GLY A 106 1.63 0.09 -12.14
C GLY A 106 2.06 -0.92 -11.07
N PHE A 107 2.63 -0.49 -9.93
CA PHE A 107 2.78 -1.37 -8.76
C PHE A 107 1.50 -1.34 -7.89
N ALA A 108 0.55 -2.22 -8.24
CA ALA A 108 -0.76 -2.30 -7.59
C ALA A 108 -1.00 -3.69 -6.96
N PRO A 109 -0.34 -4.03 -5.83
CA PRO A 109 -0.57 -5.30 -5.14
C PRO A 109 -2.05 -5.44 -4.75
N GLN A 110 -2.56 -6.66 -4.74
CA GLN A 110 -3.91 -6.94 -4.24
C GLN A 110 -3.95 -6.75 -2.73
N VAL A 111 -4.84 -5.88 -2.22
CA VAL A 111 -4.94 -5.56 -0.80
C VAL A 111 -6.31 -5.88 -0.22
N PHE A 112 -6.33 -6.21 1.08
CA PHE A 112 -7.54 -6.53 1.86
C PHE A 112 -8.41 -7.63 1.24
N GLU A 113 -7.80 -8.55 0.49
CA GLU A 113 -8.48 -9.71 -0.11
C GLU A 113 -9.77 -9.30 -0.85
N GLY A 114 -10.91 -9.92 -0.53
CA GLY A 114 -12.21 -9.63 -1.15
C GLY A 114 -12.86 -8.30 -0.74
N TRP A 115 -12.28 -7.59 0.22
CA TRP A 115 -12.78 -6.32 0.77
C TRP A 115 -12.15 -5.08 0.12
N GLY A 116 -11.00 -5.26 -0.52
CA GLY A 116 -10.29 -4.24 -1.27
C GLY A 116 -10.15 -4.60 -2.74
N GLY A 117 -9.04 -4.17 -3.31
CA GLY A 117 -8.72 -4.32 -4.73
C GLY A 117 -7.21 -4.17 -4.95
N PRO A 118 -6.77 -3.98 -6.21
CA PRO A 118 -5.42 -3.54 -6.50
C PRO A 118 -5.18 -2.15 -5.89
N LEU A 119 -4.09 -2.00 -5.12
CA LEU A 119 -3.74 -0.73 -4.47
C LEU A 119 -3.64 0.41 -5.50
N GLY A 120 -4.25 1.56 -5.21
CA GLY A 120 -4.29 2.71 -6.10
C GLY A 120 -5.35 2.66 -7.22
N GLU A 121 -6.07 1.55 -7.37
CA GLU A 121 -7.10 1.38 -8.42
C GLU A 121 -8.54 1.53 -7.91
N PHE A 122 -8.74 1.73 -6.62
CA PHE A 122 -10.04 1.98 -5.98
C PHE A 122 -9.94 3.18 -5.03
N THR A 123 -11.07 3.81 -4.74
CA THR A 123 -11.21 4.89 -3.76
C THR A 123 -11.52 4.33 -2.37
N PHE A 124 -11.25 5.08 -1.29
CA PHE A 124 -11.59 4.60 0.05
C PHE A 124 -13.10 4.33 0.25
N ALA A 125 -13.97 4.96 -0.54
CA ALA A 125 -15.41 4.73 -0.54
C ALA A 125 -15.81 3.40 -1.18
N GLU A 126 -15.01 2.88 -2.12
CA GLU A 126 -15.25 1.60 -2.79
C GLU A 126 -14.79 0.38 -1.95
N MET A 127 -14.04 0.60 -0.86
CA MET A 127 -13.72 -0.47 0.09
C MET A 127 -14.98 -1.01 0.75
N LYS A 128 -15.14 -2.33 0.73
CA LYS A 128 -16.32 -3.01 1.28
C LYS A 128 -16.33 -3.04 2.82
N GLY A 129 -15.18 -2.81 3.46
CA GLY A 129 -15.05 -2.75 4.91
C GLY A 129 -15.71 -1.50 5.49
N MET A 130 -16.11 -1.56 6.76
CA MET A 130 -16.63 -0.37 7.44
C MET A 130 -15.46 0.58 7.78
N PRO A 131 -15.58 1.88 7.46
CA PRO A 131 -14.59 2.87 7.85
C PRO A 131 -14.47 2.95 9.38
N GLY A 132 -13.26 2.77 9.90
CA GLY A 132 -12.97 2.89 11.34
C GLY A 132 -12.48 4.28 11.72
N ALA A 133 -11.68 4.34 12.78
CA ALA A 133 -10.97 5.56 13.16
C ALA A 133 -10.05 6.01 12.01
N PHE A 134 -9.81 7.32 11.91
CA PHE A 134 -8.93 7.89 10.90
C PHE A 134 -7.97 8.92 11.51
N LEU A 135 -6.91 9.20 10.78
CA LEU A 135 -5.94 10.24 11.08
C LEU A 135 -5.64 10.99 9.77
N VAL A 136 -5.60 12.31 9.86
CA VAL A 136 -5.19 13.18 8.75
C VAL A 136 -4.09 14.10 9.24
N ASP A 137 -3.07 14.29 8.42
CA ASP A 137 -2.02 15.27 8.67
C ASP A 137 -1.78 16.07 7.39
N TRP A 138 -1.63 17.38 7.55
CA TRP A 138 -1.43 18.30 6.44
C TRP A 138 -0.44 19.40 6.83
N THR A 139 0.75 19.31 6.25
CA THR A 139 1.82 20.29 6.40
C THR A 139 2.32 20.73 5.03
N LYS A 140 3.25 21.70 4.97
CA LYS A 140 3.86 22.14 3.70
C LYS A 140 4.66 21.04 3.00
N ASN A 141 5.23 20.11 3.77
CA ASN A 141 6.20 19.14 3.26
C ASN A 141 5.70 17.69 3.36
N SER A 142 4.57 17.45 4.00
CA SER A 142 3.99 16.13 4.19
C SER A 142 2.48 16.24 4.31
N ALA A 143 1.78 15.37 3.58
CA ALA A 143 0.36 15.18 3.75
C ALA A 143 0.06 13.68 3.73
N LEU A 144 -0.84 13.26 4.61
CA LEU A 144 -1.27 11.87 4.67
C LEU A 144 -2.71 11.76 5.17
N TYR A 145 -3.31 10.64 4.81
CA TYR A 145 -4.56 10.15 5.36
C TYR A 145 -4.39 8.68 5.70
N LEU A 146 -4.81 8.28 6.89
CA LEU A 146 -4.81 6.90 7.34
C LEU A 146 -6.19 6.57 7.90
N GLU A 147 -6.71 5.39 7.62
CA GLU A 147 -7.88 4.86 8.28
C GLU A 147 -7.73 3.40 8.66
N LEU A 148 -8.36 3.04 9.78
CA LEU A 148 -8.62 1.66 10.11
C LEU A 148 -9.74 1.15 9.22
N VAL A 149 -9.54 -0.02 8.62
CA VAL A 149 -10.60 -0.71 7.88
C VAL A 149 -11.11 -1.85 8.74
N ASN A 150 -12.39 -1.79 9.09
CA ASN A 150 -13.04 -2.91 9.77
C ASN A 150 -13.57 -3.89 8.72
N LEU A 151 -12.85 -4.99 8.56
CA LEU A 151 -13.11 -6.01 7.53
C LEU A 151 -14.12 -7.08 7.98
N GLY A 152 -14.68 -6.97 9.20
CA GLY A 152 -15.52 -8.03 9.77
C GLY A 152 -14.73 -9.30 10.08
N GLY A 153 -15.26 -10.15 10.96
CA GLY A 153 -14.60 -11.44 11.26
C GLY A 153 -13.42 -11.36 12.24
N GLY A 154 -13.72 -11.18 13.52
CA GLY A 154 -13.21 -12.07 14.58
C GLY A 154 -11.72 -12.13 14.95
N SER A 155 -10.79 -11.38 14.34
CA SER A 155 -9.43 -11.27 14.92
C SER A 155 -9.40 -10.11 15.91
N LEU A 156 -9.56 -10.41 17.20
CA LEU A 156 -9.71 -9.43 18.29
C LEU A 156 -8.56 -8.40 18.39
N ASN A 157 -7.42 -8.61 17.73
CA ASN A 157 -6.22 -7.79 17.90
C ASN A 157 -5.51 -7.38 16.60
N GLN A 158 -6.05 -7.70 15.41
CA GLN A 158 -5.47 -7.25 14.14
C GLN A 158 -6.32 -6.17 13.49
N LYS A 159 -5.65 -5.11 13.06
CA LYS A 159 -6.18 -3.93 12.41
C LYS A 159 -5.62 -3.90 10.99
N ALA A 160 -6.51 -3.66 10.02
CA ALA A 160 -6.13 -3.30 8.68
C ALA A 160 -5.97 -1.78 8.59
N TYR A 161 -4.87 -1.32 8.01
CA TYR A 161 -4.59 0.09 7.77
C TYR A 161 -4.69 0.34 6.27
N ALA A 162 -5.55 1.26 5.85
CA ALA A 162 -5.54 1.82 4.51
C ALA A 162 -5.08 3.27 4.58
N GLY A 163 -4.30 3.71 3.60
CA GLY A 163 -3.75 5.05 3.65
C GLY A 163 -3.38 5.64 2.31
N TRP A 164 -3.21 6.95 2.36
CA TRP A 164 -2.67 7.76 1.28
C TRP A 164 -1.54 8.62 1.83
N VAL A 165 -0.43 8.70 1.10
CA VAL A 165 0.71 9.59 1.39
C VAL A 165 1.09 10.38 0.14
N ASN A 166 1.61 11.59 0.34
CA ASN A 166 1.91 12.55 -0.73
C ASN A 166 3.17 12.30 -1.56
N TYR A 167 3.56 11.03 -1.70
CA TYR A 167 4.70 10.60 -2.49
C TYR A 167 4.43 9.23 -3.12
N GLY A 168 5.32 8.83 -4.04
CA GLY A 168 5.13 7.60 -4.80
C GLY A 168 4.00 7.73 -5.83
N SER A 169 3.15 6.72 -5.93
CA SER A 169 1.96 6.74 -6.80
C SER A 169 0.79 7.57 -6.25
N GLY A 170 0.99 8.27 -5.13
CA GLY A 170 -0.02 9.12 -4.50
C GLY A 170 -0.14 10.46 -5.23
N MET A 171 -1.08 10.57 -6.16
CA MET A 171 -1.43 11.84 -6.84
C MET A 171 -2.57 12.59 -6.14
N GLU A 172 -2.82 13.82 -6.64
CA GLU A 172 -3.64 14.93 -6.09
C GLU A 172 -4.67 14.64 -4.99
N THR A 173 -4.64 15.52 -3.99
CA THR A 173 -5.43 15.43 -2.76
C THR A 173 -6.62 16.36 -2.75
N ALA A 174 -7.64 16.04 -3.52
CA ALA A 174 -8.90 16.77 -3.38
C ALA A 174 -9.46 16.56 -1.95
N GLY A 175 -9.86 17.64 -1.29
CA GLY A 175 -10.50 17.62 0.02
C GLY A 175 -9.63 17.42 1.27
N LEU A 176 -8.37 16.94 1.18
CA LEU A 176 -7.59 16.61 2.40
C LEU A 176 -7.24 17.80 3.28
N SER A 177 -6.90 18.96 2.69
CA SER A 177 -6.64 20.18 3.47
C SER A 177 -7.89 20.70 4.18
N ALA A 178 -9.07 20.52 3.57
CA ALA A 178 -10.36 20.85 4.17
C ALA A 178 -10.70 19.88 5.30
N LEU A 179 -10.47 18.58 5.09
CA LEU A 179 -10.62 17.55 6.12
C LEU A 179 -9.73 17.85 7.33
N TYR A 180 -8.44 18.14 7.11
CA TYR A 180 -7.52 18.51 8.20
C TYR A 180 -8.03 19.71 8.99
N LYS A 181 -8.46 20.79 8.32
CA LYS A 181 -9.05 21.96 8.99
C LYS A 181 -10.29 21.59 9.80
N SER A 182 -11.19 20.77 9.25
CA SER A 182 -12.38 20.32 9.98
C SER A 182 -12.10 19.45 11.20
N VAL A 183 -11.00 18.71 11.23
CA VAL A 183 -10.60 17.96 12.43
C VAL A 183 -10.15 18.92 13.54
N LEU A 184 -9.49 20.04 13.18
CA LEU A 184 -9.07 21.05 14.16
C LEU A 184 -10.25 21.87 14.71
N THR A 185 -11.25 22.16 13.88
CA THR A 185 -12.44 22.93 14.31
C THR A 185 -13.56 22.07 14.87
N GLY A 186 -13.59 20.77 14.53
CA GLY A 186 -14.69 19.85 14.86
C GLY A 186 -15.92 19.98 13.96
N GLU A 187 -15.89 20.87 12.95
CA GLU A 187 -17.05 21.18 12.11
C GLU A 187 -17.01 20.43 10.77
N ALA A 188 -18.11 19.79 10.37
CA ALA A 188 -18.26 19.10 9.08
C ALA A 188 -17.21 18.00 8.79
N THR A 189 -16.58 17.45 9.83
CA THR A 189 -15.52 16.43 9.71
C THR A 189 -15.96 15.21 8.90
N GLU A 190 -17.13 14.63 9.20
CA GLU A 190 -17.63 13.45 8.49
C GLU A 190 -17.97 13.74 7.02
N ASN A 191 -18.51 14.93 6.72
CA ASN A 191 -18.81 15.32 5.34
C ASN A 191 -17.52 15.45 4.51
N ASN A 192 -16.52 16.16 5.05
CA ASN A 192 -15.21 16.30 4.40
C ASN A 192 -14.48 14.96 4.30
N ARG A 193 -14.66 14.07 5.29
CA ARG A 193 -14.10 12.72 5.26
C ARG A 193 -14.74 11.91 4.13
N ASN A 194 -16.06 11.96 3.99
CA ASN A 194 -16.77 11.26 2.92
C ASN A 194 -16.34 11.76 1.53
N GLN A 195 -16.09 13.06 1.38
CA GLN A 195 -15.53 13.61 0.14
C GLN A 195 -14.13 13.04 -0.15
N VAL A 196 -13.21 13.11 0.83
CA VAL A 196 -11.88 12.50 0.70
C VAL A 196 -12.00 11.02 0.33
N ARG A 197 -12.93 10.29 0.97
CA ARG A 197 -13.09 8.86 0.68
C ARG A 197 -13.59 8.59 -0.74
N ALA A 198 -14.42 9.47 -1.30
CA ALA A 198 -14.96 9.32 -2.65
C ALA A 198 -13.93 9.65 -3.76
N GLU A 199 -12.94 10.49 -3.45
CA GLU A 199 -12.01 11.03 -4.45
C GLU A 199 -10.61 10.42 -4.36
N VAL A 200 -10.15 10.10 -3.14
CA VAL A 200 -8.76 9.66 -2.90
C VAL A 200 -8.64 8.14 -2.98
N ARG A 201 -7.61 7.69 -3.68
CA ARG A 201 -7.23 6.28 -3.82
C ARG A 201 -6.06 5.94 -2.90
N PRO A 202 -6.08 4.83 -2.14
CA PRO A 202 -4.98 4.50 -1.24
C PRO A 202 -3.73 4.07 -2.02
N ASN A 203 -2.57 4.56 -1.62
CA ASN A 203 -1.25 4.08 -2.06
C ASN A 203 -0.46 3.43 -0.91
N LEU A 204 -1.06 3.33 0.29
CA LEU A 204 -0.52 2.68 1.47
C LEU A 204 -1.52 1.63 1.97
N PHE A 205 -1.01 0.45 2.31
CA PHE A 205 -1.77 -0.53 3.10
C PHE A 205 -0.89 -1.16 4.17
N GLY A 206 -1.52 -1.79 5.16
CA GLY A 206 -0.79 -2.49 6.20
C GLY A 206 -1.70 -3.30 7.11
N TRP A 207 -1.08 -4.11 7.96
CA TRP A 207 -1.75 -4.90 8.98
C TRP A 207 -0.96 -4.91 10.28
N GLY A 208 -1.64 -4.99 11.42
CA GLY A 208 -0.97 -5.19 12.70
C GLY A 208 -1.83 -4.86 13.90
N ARG A 209 -1.19 -4.62 15.05
CA ARG A 209 -1.89 -4.34 16.33
C ARG A 209 -1.77 -2.90 16.84
N LEU A 210 -0.93 -2.10 16.18
CA LEU A 210 -0.59 -0.74 16.59
C LEU A 210 -1.70 0.29 16.39
N SER A 211 -1.53 1.48 16.97
CA SER A 211 -2.45 2.60 16.75
C SER A 211 -2.14 3.34 15.45
N LEU A 212 -3.09 4.12 14.93
CA LEU A 212 -2.83 4.98 13.75
C LEU A 212 -1.71 5.99 14.02
N THR A 213 -1.53 6.42 15.27
CA THR A 213 -0.45 7.33 15.67
C THR A 213 0.92 6.65 15.52
N ASP A 214 1.05 5.40 15.96
CA ASP A 214 2.29 4.63 15.82
C ASP A 214 2.63 4.37 14.35
N ILE A 215 1.60 4.01 13.55
CA ILE A 215 1.76 3.86 12.10
C ILE A 215 2.22 5.18 11.48
N ARG A 216 1.58 6.30 11.80
CA ARG A 216 1.96 7.64 11.32
C ARG A 216 3.41 7.98 11.67
N ASN A 217 3.89 7.64 12.86
CA ASN A 217 5.26 7.95 13.28
C ASN A 217 6.33 7.11 12.54
N SER A 218 5.92 5.98 11.96
CA SER A 218 6.78 5.14 11.12
C SER A 218 6.85 5.60 9.66
N ILE A 219 5.84 6.34 9.19
CA ILE A 219 5.82 6.87 7.81
C ILE A 219 6.90 7.95 7.69
N LEU A 220 7.73 7.84 6.65
CA LEU A 220 8.78 8.80 6.36
C LEU A 220 8.18 10.06 5.72
N SER A 221 8.77 11.22 6.03
CA SER A 221 8.47 12.41 5.24
C SER A 221 9.06 12.27 3.83
N PRO A 222 8.54 12.99 2.81
CA PRO A 222 9.16 13.05 1.48
C PRO A 222 10.63 13.44 1.52
N THR A 223 11.01 14.33 2.43
CA THR A 223 12.41 14.75 2.63
C THR A 223 13.27 13.61 3.16
N ASP A 224 12.80 12.88 4.19
CA ASP A 224 13.53 11.74 4.74
C ASP A 224 13.66 10.62 3.70
N LEU A 225 12.58 10.32 2.98
CA LEU A 225 12.58 9.33 1.90
C LEU A 225 13.60 9.70 0.82
N GLY A 226 13.62 10.96 0.38
CA GLY A 226 14.58 11.45 -0.60
C GLY A 226 16.03 11.29 -0.13
N HIS A 227 16.32 11.65 1.13
CA HIS A 227 17.64 11.49 1.73
C HIS A 227 18.10 10.02 1.72
N TYR A 228 17.22 9.08 2.09
CA TYR A 228 17.57 7.66 2.10
C TYR A 228 17.73 7.11 0.69
N LEU A 229 16.83 7.43 -0.25
CA LEU A 229 16.94 6.94 -1.63
C LEU A 229 18.19 7.47 -2.34
N SER A 230 18.62 8.70 -2.07
CA SER A 230 19.88 9.24 -2.64
C SER A 230 21.14 8.56 -2.10
N ALA A 231 21.08 7.93 -0.93
CA ALA A 231 22.23 7.23 -0.35
C ALA A 231 22.45 5.84 -0.98
N TYR A 232 21.50 5.33 -1.77
CA TYR A 232 21.56 4.01 -2.43
C TYR A 232 21.66 4.09 -3.96
N GLN A 233 21.86 5.28 -4.53
CA GLN A 233 22.17 5.51 -5.95
C GLN A 233 23.68 5.72 -6.15
#